data_AF-A0A941S162-F1
#
_entry.id   AF-A0A941S162-F1
#
_cell.length_a   1.000
_cell.length_b   1.000
_cell.length_c   1.000
_cell.angle_alpha   90.00
_cell.angle_beta   90.00
_cell.angle_gamma   90.00
#
_symmetry.space_group_name_H-M   'P 1'
#
loop_
_entity.id
_entity.type
_entity.pdbx_description
1 polymer ?
#
loop_
_entity_poly.entity_id
_entity_poly.type
_entity_poly.pdbx_seq_one_letter_code
_entity_poly.pdbx_strand_id
1 'polypeptide(L)'
;MLKKLWMDESGFIVSAELVLVATILVIGMIVGLATVRDAIVTELADVGQAIANVNQSYIYTDVTGHSSATAGSIFQDALDFCDAVGVTNANNSRCVLIQPTVSPTEAVGPVPVQ
;
A
#
# COMPACT_ATOMS: atom_id res chain seq x y z
N MET A 1 22.09 7.55 62.94
CA MET A 1 21.33 7.86 61.71
C MET A 1 22.21 7.90 60.46
N LEU A 2 23.33 8.63 60.43
CA LEU A 2 24.20 8.70 59.22
C LEU A 2 24.71 7.33 58.70
N LYS A 3 25.02 6.36 59.58
CA LYS A 3 25.43 5.00 59.15
C LYS A 3 24.35 4.24 58.38
N LYS A 4 23.07 4.57 58.60
CA LYS A 4 21.93 3.92 57.96
C LYS A 4 21.74 4.41 56.52
N LEU A 5 22.10 5.66 56.24
CA LEU A 5 22.12 6.24 54.89
C LEU A 5 23.33 5.78 54.07
N TRP A 6 24.45 5.48 54.73
CA TRP A 6 25.67 4.99 54.08
C TRP A 6 25.66 3.49 53.75
N MET A 7 24.76 2.73 54.38
CA MET A 7 24.54 1.29 54.13
C MET A 7 23.25 1.02 53.36
N ASP A 8 22.61 2.07 52.81
CA ASP A 8 21.38 1.92 52.03
C ASP A 8 21.74 1.70 50.55
N GLU A 9 22.01 0.44 50.19
CA GLU A 9 22.17 0.01 48.79
C GLU A 9 20.84 -0.41 48.14
N SER A 10 19.72 -0.29 48.86
CA SER A 10 18.39 -0.79 48.45
C SER A 10 17.81 -0.10 47.19
N GLY A 11 18.46 0.96 46.69
CA GLY A 11 18.11 1.64 45.44
C GLY A 11 19.14 1.53 44.31
N PHE A 12 20.37 1.10 44.59
CA PHE A 12 21.45 1.07 43.59
C PHE A 12 21.27 -0.08 42.59
N ILE A 13 20.90 -1.26 43.08
CA ILE A 13 20.61 -2.46 42.28
C ILE A 13 19.33 -2.29 41.43
N VAL A 14 18.35 -1.53 41.91
CA VAL A 14 17.04 -1.39 41.23
C VAL A 14 17.06 -0.42 40.04
N SER A 15 17.96 0.56 40.00
CA SER A 15 17.90 1.60 38.96
C SER A 15 18.59 1.22 37.64
N ALA A 16 19.77 0.60 37.68
CA ALA A 16 20.53 0.29 36.46
C ALA A 16 19.93 -0.89 35.70
N GLU A 17 19.51 -1.93 36.42
CA GLU A 17 18.94 -3.14 35.84
C GLU A 17 17.56 -2.88 35.21
N LEU A 18 16.72 -2.07 35.87
CA LEU A 18 15.41 -1.70 35.34
C LEU A 18 15.51 -0.81 34.10
N VAL A 19 16.50 0.09 34.05
CA VAL A 19 16.79 0.89 32.84
C VAL A 19 17.28 0.00 31.69
N LEU A 20 18.12 -1.00 31.98
CA LEU A 20 18.56 -1.97 30.98
C LEU A 20 17.35 -2.74 30.38
N VAL A 21 16.47 -3.27 31.23
CA VAL A 21 15.26 -3.98 30.78
C VAL A 21 14.31 -3.05 30.02
N ALA A 22 14.08 -1.84 30.53
CA ALA A 22 13.20 -0.86 29.90
C ALA A 22 13.68 -0.47 28.50
N THR A 23 14.98 -0.28 28.30
CA THR A 23 15.54 0.06 26.98
C THR A 23 15.41 -1.10 26.00
N ILE A 24 15.65 -2.34 26.43
CA ILE A 24 15.43 -3.54 25.60
C ILE A 24 13.95 -3.66 25.20
N LEU A 25 13.03 -3.44 26.14
CA LEU A 25 11.59 -3.47 25.86
C LEU A 25 11.17 -2.39 24.86
N VAL A 26 11.67 -1.15 25.01
CA VAL A 26 11.36 -0.06 24.09
C VAL A 26 11.88 -0.37 22.69
N ILE A 27 13.12 -0.86 22.55
CA ILE A 27 13.69 -1.24 21.25
C ILE A 27 12.89 -2.40 20.63
N GLY A 28 12.54 -3.41 21.44
CA GLY A 28 11.69 -4.53 21.00
C GLY A 28 10.32 -4.08 20.52
N MET A 29 9.69 -3.12 21.21
CA MET A 29 8.42 -2.55 20.82
C MET A 29 8.51 -1.74 19.52
N ILE A 30 9.58 -0.95 19.34
CA ILE A 30 9.79 -0.16 18.11
C ILE A 30 9.92 -1.10 16.91
N VAL A 31 10.77 -2.13 17.00
CA VAL A 31 10.94 -3.11 15.93
C VAL A 31 9.64 -3.88 15.69
N GLY A 32 8.96 -4.32 16.76
CA GLY A 32 7.67 -5.01 16.65
C GLY A 32 6.57 -4.16 16.00
N LEU A 33 6.51 -2.86 16.29
CA LEU A 33 5.56 -1.96 15.66
C LEU A 33 5.90 -1.72 14.18
N ALA A 34 7.19 -1.62 13.85
CA ALA A 34 7.64 -1.49 12.46
C ALA A 34 7.26 -2.72 11.62
N THR A 35 7.42 -3.93 12.16
CA THR A 35 7.03 -5.16 11.44
C THR A 35 5.52 -5.28 11.29
N VAL A 36 4.74 -4.94 12.32
CA VAL A 36 3.26 -4.90 12.24
C VAL A 36 2.80 -3.92 11.16
N ARG A 37 3.41 -2.73 11.10
CA ARG A 37 3.11 -1.74 10.04
C ARG A 37 3.39 -2.34 8.66
N ASP A 38 4.56 -2.92 8.46
CA ASP A 38 4.96 -3.43 7.15
C ASP A 38 4.09 -4.62 6.72
N ALA A 39 3.68 -5.48 7.66
CA ALA A 39 2.73 -6.56 7.42
C ALA A 39 1.36 -6.03 6.99
N ILE A 40 0.79 -5.07 7.74
CA ILE A 40 -0.52 -4.47 7.41
C ILE A 40 -0.50 -3.85 6.02
N VAL A 41 0.55 -3.10 5.67
CA VAL A 41 0.62 -2.45 4.36
C VAL A 41 0.74 -3.48 3.23
N THR A 42 1.44 -4.58 3.46
CA THR A 42 1.54 -5.66 2.48
C THR A 42 0.18 -6.33 2.26
N GLU A 43 -0.54 -6.66 3.32
CA GLU A 43 -1.89 -7.22 3.20
C GLU A 43 -2.87 -6.25 2.53
N LEU A 44 -2.76 -4.94 2.80
CA LEU A 44 -3.59 -3.94 2.11
C LEU A 44 -3.28 -3.87 0.61
N ALA A 45 -2.02 -4.05 0.21
CA ALA A 45 -1.64 -4.11 -1.19
C ALA A 45 -2.22 -5.36 -1.86
N ASP A 46 -2.17 -6.52 -1.19
CA ASP A 46 -2.79 -7.76 -1.67
C ASP A 46 -4.31 -7.63 -1.80
N VAL A 47 -4.98 -6.97 -0.85
CA VAL A 47 -6.41 -6.62 -0.96
C VAL A 47 -6.67 -5.69 -2.16
N GLY A 48 -5.80 -4.69 -2.36
CA GLY A 48 -5.87 -3.81 -3.53
C GLY A 48 -5.74 -4.56 -4.85
N GLN A 49 -4.82 -5.52 -4.93
CA GLN A 49 -4.63 -6.36 -6.11
C GLN A 49 -5.79 -7.33 -6.33
N ALA A 50 -6.39 -7.86 -5.27
CA ALA A 50 -7.60 -8.67 -5.37
C ALA A 50 -8.77 -7.87 -5.97
N ILE A 51 -8.94 -6.61 -5.57
CA ILE A 51 -9.94 -5.71 -6.15
C ILE A 51 -9.61 -5.38 -7.61
N ALA A 52 -8.33 -5.11 -7.92
CA ALA A 52 -7.90 -4.83 -9.29
C ALA A 52 -8.17 -6.01 -10.25
N ASN A 53 -8.06 -7.25 -9.75
CA ASN A 53 -8.35 -8.48 -10.51
C ASN A 53 -9.85 -8.75 -10.70
N VAL A 54 -10.74 -7.99 -10.06
CA VAL A 54 -12.16 -8.01 -10.41
C VAL A 54 -12.32 -7.52 -11.85
N ASN A 55 -13.25 -8.11 -12.59
CA ASN A 55 -13.50 -7.70 -13.97
C ASN A 55 -13.99 -6.23 -14.01
N GLN A 56 -13.13 -5.34 -14.53
CA GLN A 56 -13.40 -3.91 -14.74
C GLN A 56 -13.76 -3.59 -16.20
N SER A 57 -14.19 -4.58 -17.00
CA SER A 57 -14.44 -4.46 -18.44
C SER A 57 -15.84 -3.92 -18.76
N TYR A 58 -16.18 -2.74 -18.22
CA TYR A 58 -17.37 -2.01 -18.66
C TYR A 58 -16.95 -0.85 -19.56
N ILE A 59 -17.46 -0.87 -20.79
CA ILE A 59 -17.26 0.20 -21.78
C ILE A 59 -18.62 0.43 -22.43
N TYR A 60 -19.04 1.68 -22.50
CA TYR A 60 -20.15 2.08 -23.35
C TYR A 60 -19.77 3.33 -24.12
N THR A 61 -20.12 3.35 -25.40
CA THR A 61 -19.80 4.45 -26.30
C THR A 61 -20.82 5.55 -26.21
N ASP A 62 -20.43 6.74 -26.66
CA ASP A 62 -21.36 7.85 -26.83
C ASP A 62 -22.43 7.55 -27.89
N VAL A 63 -23.58 8.23 -27.76
CA VAL A 63 -24.67 8.21 -28.73
C VAL A 63 -25.05 9.66 -29.02
N THR A 64 -25.05 10.05 -30.29
CA THR A 64 -25.33 11.42 -30.75
C THR A 64 -26.51 11.44 -31.73
N GLY A 65 -27.40 12.42 -31.60
CA GLY A 65 -28.53 12.65 -32.53
C GLY A 65 -29.12 14.05 -32.41
N HIS A 66 -29.47 14.68 -33.54
CA HIS A 66 -30.03 16.04 -33.70
C HIS A 66 -29.58 17.09 -32.66
N SER A 67 -30.25 17.18 -31.51
CA SER A 67 -29.98 18.17 -30.46
C SER A 67 -29.58 17.54 -29.11
N SER A 68 -29.21 16.25 -29.09
CA SER A 68 -28.85 15.52 -27.89
C SER A 68 -27.64 14.61 -28.09
N ALA A 69 -26.82 14.49 -27.06
CA ALA A 69 -25.69 13.57 -27.01
C ALA A 69 -25.61 12.95 -25.61
N THR A 70 -25.23 11.68 -25.52
CA THR A 70 -24.84 11.04 -24.27
C THR A 70 -23.37 10.69 -24.34
N ALA A 71 -22.59 11.08 -23.32
CA ALA A 71 -21.18 10.73 -23.24
C ALA A 71 -21.00 9.25 -22.88
N GLY A 72 -20.06 8.58 -23.54
CA GLY A 72 -19.59 7.24 -23.16
C GLY A 72 -18.70 7.26 -21.92
N SER A 73 -18.32 6.08 -21.44
CA SER A 73 -17.25 5.94 -20.44
C SER A 73 -16.43 4.66 -20.62
N ILE A 74 -15.18 4.75 -20.19
CA ILE A 74 -14.21 3.66 -20.14
C ILE A 74 -13.37 3.81 -18.88
N PHE A 75 -13.01 2.69 -18.25
CA PHE A 75 -11.99 2.67 -17.22
C PHE A 75 -10.61 2.57 -17.88
N GLN A 76 -9.77 3.57 -17.61
CA GLN A 76 -8.38 3.60 -18.09
C GLN A 76 -7.49 3.97 -16.92
N ASP A 77 -6.56 3.08 -16.57
CA ASP A 77 -5.57 3.36 -15.54
C ASP A 77 -4.39 4.15 -16.09
N ALA A 78 -3.86 5.07 -15.30
CA ALA A 78 -2.71 5.88 -15.65
C ALA A 78 -1.44 5.20 -15.13
N LEU A 79 -0.45 5.03 -16.00
CA LEU A 79 0.82 4.41 -15.62
C LEU A 79 1.47 5.15 -14.44
N ASP A 80 1.83 4.41 -13.40
CA ASP A 80 2.58 4.93 -12.25
C ASP A 80 3.93 4.21 -12.05
N PHE A 81 4.54 4.40 -10.88
CA PHE A 81 5.83 3.77 -10.56
C PHE A 81 5.76 2.24 -10.49
N CYS A 82 4.59 1.66 -10.24
CA CYS A 82 4.32 0.22 -10.22
C CYS A 82 4.35 -0.37 -11.63
N ASP A 83 3.98 0.39 -12.65
CA ASP A 83 3.77 -0.06 -14.03
C ASP A 83 4.95 0.21 -14.99
N ALA A 84 6.07 0.72 -14.46
CA ALA A 84 7.22 1.10 -15.27
C ALA A 84 7.81 -0.11 -16.03
N VAL A 85 7.81 -0.04 -17.36
CA VAL A 85 8.32 -1.11 -18.25
C VAL A 85 9.81 -1.37 -17.95
N GLY A 86 10.15 -2.62 -17.61
CA GLY A 86 11.51 -3.04 -17.29
C GLY A 86 11.89 -2.94 -15.81
N VAL A 87 11.02 -2.37 -14.98
CA VAL A 87 11.10 -2.50 -13.52
C VAL A 87 10.22 -3.68 -13.14
N THR A 88 10.81 -4.86 -12.95
CA THR A 88 10.05 -5.99 -12.40
C THR A 88 9.79 -5.70 -10.92
N ASN A 89 8.79 -4.87 -10.65
CA ASN A 89 8.15 -4.74 -9.33
C ASN A 89 7.44 -6.04 -8.93
N ALA A 90 7.54 -7.11 -9.72
CA ALA A 90 7.14 -8.48 -9.38
C ALA A 90 7.70 -8.98 -8.02
N ASN A 91 8.74 -8.32 -7.50
CA ASN A 91 9.30 -8.61 -6.16
C ASN A 91 8.87 -7.59 -5.08
N ASN A 92 8.10 -6.57 -5.42
CA ASN A 92 7.55 -5.61 -4.47
C ASN A 92 6.09 -5.98 -4.16
N SER A 93 5.89 -6.74 -3.09
CA SER A 93 4.57 -7.17 -2.60
C SER A 93 3.64 -6.01 -2.21
N ARG A 94 4.09 -4.75 -2.33
CA ARG A 94 3.29 -3.55 -2.06
C ARG A 94 2.81 -2.84 -3.32
N CYS A 95 3.16 -3.34 -4.51
CA CYS A 95 2.72 -2.81 -5.79
C CYS A 95 1.43 -3.50 -6.25
N VAL A 96 0.47 -2.72 -6.73
CA VAL A 96 -0.74 -3.23 -7.39
C VAL A 96 -0.56 -3.03 -8.89
N LEU A 97 -0.62 -4.11 -9.66
CA LEU A 97 -0.57 -4.04 -11.12
C LEU A 97 -2.00 -4.11 -11.65
N ILE A 98 -2.52 -3.01 -12.17
CA ILE A 98 -3.75 -3.04 -12.97
C ILE A 98 -3.29 -3.14 -14.41
N GLN A 99 -3.69 -4.20 -15.12
CA GLN A 99 -3.28 -4.41 -16.51
C GLN A 99 -3.50 -3.12 -17.31
N PRO A 100 -2.43 -2.42 -17.75
CA PRO A 100 -2.63 -1.31 -18.65
C PRO A 100 -3.19 -1.94 -19.92
N THR A 101 -4.31 -1.42 -20.41
CA THR A 101 -4.75 -1.71 -21.77
C THR A 101 -3.62 -1.25 -22.69
N VAL A 102 -2.78 -2.21 -23.05
CA VAL A 102 -1.68 -1.97 -23.98
C VAL A 102 -2.30 -1.56 -25.32
N SER A 103 -1.92 -0.34 -25.71
CA SER A 103 -1.89 0.25 -27.04
C SER A 103 -3.10 1.09 -27.49
N PRO A 104 -2.89 2.39 -27.82
CA PRO A 104 -3.84 3.21 -28.57
C PRO A 104 -3.90 2.84 -30.07
N THR A 105 -3.40 1.68 -30.48
CA THR A 105 -3.46 1.24 -31.88
C THR A 105 -4.77 0.57 -32.26
N GLU A 106 -5.64 0.26 -31.29
CA GLU A 106 -7.06 0.01 -31.55
C GLU A 106 -7.88 1.14 -30.93
N ALA A 107 -7.65 2.37 -31.43
CA ALA A 107 -8.78 3.27 -31.60
C ALA A 107 -9.80 2.49 -32.44
N VAL A 108 -10.78 1.89 -31.76
CA VAL A 108 -12.02 1.41 -32.37
C VAL A 108 -12.54 2.59 -33.16
N GLY A 109 -12.22 2.60 -34.46
CA GLY A 109 -12.84 3.50 -35.40
C GLY A 109 -14.35 3.34 -35.26
N PRO A 110 -15.13 4.39 -35.51
CA PRO A 110 -16.57 4.35 -35.33
C PRO A 110 -17.11 3.09 -35.99
N VAL A 111 -17.67 2.17 -35.19
CA VAL A 111 -18.33 0.97 -35.70
C VAL A 111 -19.43 1.48 -36.63
N PRO A 112 -19.39 1.16 -37.94
CA PRO A 112 -20.40 1.64 -38.85
C PRO A 112 -21.73 1.01 -38.44
N VAL A 113 -22.68 1.88 -38.07
CA VAL A 113 -24.09 1.51 -37.91
C VAL A 113 -24.60 1.10 -39.28
N GLN A 114 -24.77 -0.21 -39.49
CA GLN A 114 -25.72 -0.74 -40.47
C GLN A 114 -27.11 -0.70 -39.83
#